data_AF-A0A6A3D3H8-F1
#
_entry.id   AF-A0A6A3D3H8-F1
#
_cell.length_a   1.000
_cell.length_b   1.000
_cell.length_c   1.000
_cell.angle_alpha   90.00
_cell.angle_beta   90.00
_cell.angle_gamma   90.00
#
_symmetry.space_group_name_H-M   'P 1'
#
loop_
_entity.id
_entity.type
_entity.pdbx_description
1 polymer ?
#
loop_
_entity_poly.entity_id
_entity_poly.type
_entity_poly.pdbx_seq_one_letter_code
_entity_poly.pdbx_strand_id
1 'polypeptide(L)'
;MGKQKQQVISRFFAPKPKTPPSNPSSSSPPPPPPPRPRIPSTNVKTTVSFSPSKRKLLSAHLASNPKRPKTTLSPHTHNPVPPQSNPSLHQKFLQKLLEPSSPSLPEHSIEPSESDHKKYTPLEQQVVDLKNNYPDVLLMVEVGYRFRFFGKDGEIAAEVFGIYAHVDRNFLTASVPTFRLNVHVRRLVSAGYKVGVVKQTETAAIKAHSSNRVGPFGRRLSALYTKATLEAAEDVGGEEEGCGAESNYLVCVVEKVLDISGVVSNLGGAHVRIGIVGVEISTGDVVYGEFDDGVMRSGLEAVVLRLAPAELLLGQPLSKLTEKLLLAYAGPASNVRLEHASCDCFKDGGAREDLMSVYEKMVEDNLTDNVHQLADNTEQGNSHSLIQEVKNMPDLALQALALIICHLKQFGFERILCFGASFSTLSSSLEMNLSAYALQQLEVLRNISDGSESGSLLGIMNHTLTSYGSRLLRHWITHPLCDRKMISARLDAVSEIALSMGSYKDFQSIVEIAGEDSDVTTMQTEFSCLLSSVLTFLGRSPDIQRGITRIFHRTATPTEVLSSSLSLLLCMLREAIITQVTRFTRFFLSF
;
A
#
# COMPACT_ATOMS: atom_id res chain seq x y z
N MET A 1 -64.43 18.32 -30.38
CA MET A 1 -63.20 18.79 -31.05
C MET A 1 -62.10 19.01 -30.01
N GLY A 2 -60.95 18.38 -30.22
CA GLY A 2 -59.62 18.80 -29.76
C GLY A 2 -59.29 18.82 -28.27
N LYS A 3 -58.67 17.74 -27.74
CA LYS A 3 -57.75 17.82 -26.59
C LYS A 3 -56.52 16.91 -26.74
N GLN A 4 -55.38 17.58 -26.70
CA GLN A 4 -54.08 17.30 -26.06
C GLN A 4 -53.46 15.89 -26.14
N LYS A 5 -52.27 15.86 -26.76
CA LYS A 5 -51.31 14.74 -26.78
C LYS A 5 -50.64 14.58 -25.42
N GLN A 6 -50.67 13.35 -24.91
CA GLN A 6 -49.96 12.88 -23.74
C GLN A 6 -48.79 11.98 -24.16
N GLN A 7 -47.72 12.05 -23.37
CA GLN A 7 -46.40 11.46 -23.57
C GLN A 7 -46.43 9.92 -23.51
N VAL A 8 -45.57 9.27 -24.31
CA VAL A 8 -45.38 7.81 -24.28
C VAL A 8 -44.06 7.48 -23.59
N ILE A 9 -44.17 6.71 -22.51
CA ILE A 9 -43.12 5.94 -21.84
C ILE A 9 -43.42 4.45 -22.07
N SER A 10 -42.36 3.64 -22.01
CA SER A 10 -42.33 2.19 -21.69
C SER A 10 -42.21 1.23 -22.88
N ARG A 11 -41.07 0.53 -23.01
CA ARG A 11 -40.68 -0.78 -22.43
C ARG A 11 -41.18 -1.93 -23.31
N PHE A 12 -40.25 -2.66 -23.94
CA PHE A 12 -39.77 -3.97 -23.45
C PHE A 12 -40.91 -4.87 -23.00
N PHE A 13 -41.38 -5.74 -23.90
CA PHE A 13 -41.82 -7.14 -23.70
C PHE A 13 -42.55 -7.58 -24.98
N ALA A 14 -41.99 -8.52 -25.73
CA ALA A 14 -42.68 -9.20 -26.82
C ALA A 14 -42.96 -10.66 -26.42
N PRO A 15 -44.22 -11.13 -26.41
CA PRO A 15 -44.57 -12.50 -26.08
C PRO A 15 -44.65 -13.41 -27.32
N LYS A 16 -44.35 -14.70 -27.11
CA LYS A 16 -44.41 -15.83 -28.07
C LYS A 16 -45.82 -16.03 -28.68
N PRO A 17 -45.94 -16.57 -29.91
CA PRO A 17 -47.16 -17.19 -30.38
C PRO A 17 -47.13 -18.74 -30.34
N LYS A 18 -48.36 -19.27 -30.29
CA LYS A 18 -48.82 -20.63 -29.97
C LYS A 18 -48.74 -21.61 -31.16
N THR A 19 -48.63 -22.90 -30.85
CA THR A 19 -48.86 -24.08 -31.71
C THR A 19 -50.35 -24.33 -32.02
N PRO A 20 -50.70 -25.01 -33.13
CA PRO A 20 -51.28 -26.38 -33.07
C PRO A 20 -50.98 -27.26 -34.34
N PRO A 21 -51.62 -28.43 -34.59
CA PRO A 21 -51.52 -29.72 -33.86
C PRO A 21 -51.20 -30.97 -34.76
N SER A 22 -50.80 -32.10 -34.11
CA SER A 22 -51.00 -33.56 -34.40
C SER A 22 -50.83 -34.11 -35.85
N ASN A 23 -50.21 -35.25 -36.20
CA ASN A 23 -49.89 -36.55 -35.57
C ASN A 23 -49.09 -37.40 -36.63
N PRO A 24 -48.83 -38.72 -36.49
CA PRO A 24 -47.61 -39.37 -35.96
C PRO A 24 -46.79 -40.16 -37.02
N SER A 25 -45.54 -40.54 -36.71
CA SER A 25 -44.93 -41.87 -36.98
C SER A 25 -43.40 -41.87 -36.91
N SER A 26 -42.90 -43.04 -36.53
CA SER A 26 -41.55 -43.50 -36.26
C SER A 26 -40.49 -43.27 -37.35
N SER A 27 -39.27 -42.88 -36.96
CA SER A 27 -38.01 -43.59 -37.29
C SER A 27 -36.78 -42.86 -36.73
N SER A 28 -35.75 -43.66 -36.44
CA SER A 28 -34.44 -43.40 -35.83
C SER A 28 -33.65 -42.16 -36.32
N PRO A 29 -32.80 -41.55 -35.47
CA PRO A 29 -31.88 -40.50 -35.90
C PRO A 29 -30.65 -41.05 -36.65
N PRO A 30 -30.14 -40.36 -37.69
CA PRO A 30 -28.90 -40.72 -38.37
C PRO A 30 -27.66 -40.26 -37.58
N PRO A 31 -26.47 -40.82 -37.84
CA PRO A 31 -25.25 -40.53 -37.09
C PRO A 31 -24.69 -39.12 -37.38
N PRO A 32 -23.86 -38.55 -36.47
CA PRO A 32 -23.32 -37.21 -36.63
C PRO A 32 -22.27 -37.12 -37.75
N PRO A 33 -22.19 -35.99 -38.47
CA PRO A 33 -21.17 -35.77 -39.49
C PRO A 33 -19.79 -35.48 -38.88
N PRO A 34 -18.68 -35.77 -39.61
CA PRO A 34 -17.32 -35.66 -39.09
C PRO A 34 -16.86 -34.21 -38.89
N PRO A 35 -15.89 -33.97 -38.00
CA PRO A 35 -15.46 -32.62 -37.61
C PRO A 35 -14.70 -31.91 -38.74
N ARG A 36 -15.09 -30.66 -39.02
CA ARG A 36 -14.33 -29.76 -39.91
C ARG A 36 -13.12 -29.16 -39.17
N PRO A 37 -11.97 -29.01 -39.85
CA PRO A 37 -10.75 -28.45 -39.27
C PRO A 37 -10.89 -26.94 -38.99
N ARG A 38 -10.39 -26.53 -37.81
CA ARG A 38 -10.37 -25.13 -37.35
C ARG A 38 -9.24 -24.36 -38.04
N ILE A 39 -9.60 -23.29 -38.73
CA ILE A 39 -8.68 -22.26 -39.23
C ILE A 39 -8.40 -21.28 -38.06
N PRO A 40 -7.13 -20.94 -37.77
CA PRO A 40 -6.79 -19.99 -36.71
C PRO A 40 -7.11 -18.56 -37.12
N SER A 41 -7.86 -17.85 -36.28
CA SER A 41 -8.10 -16.41 -36.39
C SER A 41 -6.87 -15.63 -35.91
N THR A 42 -6.27 -14.90 -36.84
CA THR A 42 -5.23 -13.90 -36.62
C THR A 42 -5.85 -12.62 -36.05
N ASN A 43 -5.58 -12.32 -34.77
CA ASN A 43 -5.80 -10.98 -34.21
C ASN A 43 -4.45 -10.26 -34.10
N VAL A 44 -4.35 -9.21 -34.90
CA VAL A 44 -3.23 -8.28 -35.03
C VAL A 44 -2.95 -7.58 -33.69
N LYS A 45 -1.77 -7.83 -33.11
CA LYS A 45 -1.17 -7.00 -32.07
C LYS A 45 -0.11 -6.11 -32.72
N THR A 46 -0.40 -4.83 -32.85
CA THR A 46 0.55 -3.81 -33.28
C THR A 46 1.60 -3.63 -32.17
N THR A 47 2.77 -4.26 -32.34
CA THR A 47 3.92 -4.07 -31.46
C THR A 47 4.80 -3.00 -32.10
N VAL A 48 4.92 -1.83 -31.44
CA VAL A 48 5.94 -0.83 -31.79
C VAL A 48 7.16 -1.12 -30.93
N SER A 49 8.22 -1.59 -31.57
CA SER A 49 9.53 -1.86 -30.97
C SER A 49 10.31 -0.56 -30.79
N PHE A 50 10.69 -0.22 -29.55
CA PHE A 50 11.78 0.70 -29.28
C PHE A 50 12.87 -0.02 -28.49
N SER A 51 14.03 -0.21 -29.12
CA SER A 51 15.24 -0.76 -28.49
C SER A 51 16.04 0.38 -27.83
N PRO A 52 16.43 0.27 -26.55
CA PRO A 52 17.34 1.22 -25.94
C PRO A 52 18.78 0.70 -26.05
N SER A 53 19.56 1.25 -26.99
CA SER A 53 21.00 0.99 -27.06
C SER A 53 21.79 2.04 -26.27
N LYS A 54 22.43 1.55 -25.19
CA LYS A 54 23.69 1.98 -24.55
C LYS A 54 24.28 3.32 -25.03
N ARG A 55 24.34 4.31 -24.14
CA ARG A 55 25.25 5.45 -24.26
C ARG A 55 26.29 5.39 -23.12
N LYS A 56 27.50 4.95 -23.47
CA LYS A 56 28.72 5.09 -22.65
C LYS A 56 29.16 6.57 -22.66
N LEU A 57 29.46 7.09 -21.48
CA LEU A 57 30.18 8.35 -21.28
C LEU A 57 31.68 8.13 -21.53
N LEU A 58 32.28 8.97 -22.38
CA LEU A 58 33.71 9.26 -22.35
C LEU A 58 33.90 10.77 -22.50
N SER A 59 34.51 11.34 -21.47
CA SER A 59 35.08 12.67 -21.43
C SER A 59 36.41 12.69 -22.19
N ALA A 60 36.70 13.78 -22.91
CA ALA A 60 37.95 14.54 -22.86
C ALA A 60 38.17 15.45 -24.10
N HIS A 61 38.82 16.59 -23.81
CA HIS A 61 39.54 17.50 -24.70
C HIS A 61 38.82 18.67 -25.38
N LEU A 62 38.99 19.82 -24.71
CA LEU A 62 39.11 21.18 -25.25
C LEU A 62 40.15 21.26 -26.38
N ALA A 63 39.83 21.94 -27.49
CA ALA A 63 40.58 23.09 -28.04
C ALA A 63 40.16 23.47 -29.48
N SER A 64 40.19 24.79 -29.71
CA SER A 64 40.35 25.52 -30.97
C SER A 64 39.10 25.93 -31.78
N ASN A 65 39.19 27.19 -32.23
CA ASN A 65 38.18 28.10 -32.78
C ASN A 65 38.46 28.28 -34.31
N PRO A 66 37.80 29.20 -35.05
CA PRO A 66 36.53 29.07 -35.76
C PRO A 66 36.66 29.14 -37.30
N LYS A 67 35.71 28.58 -38.07
CA LYS A 67 35.43 29.02 -39.46
C LYS A 67 33.92 28.91 -39.79
N ARG A 68 33.31 30.05 -40.13
CA ARG A 68 31.97 30.15 -40.76
C ARG A 68 32.04 29.66 -42.21
N PRO A 69 30.93 29.10 -42.74
CA PRO A 69 30.44 29.62 -44.01
C PRO A 69 28.90 29.71 -44.15
N LYS A 70 28.49 30.88 -44.66
CA LYS A 70 27.51 31.21 -45.72
C LYS A 70 26.13 30.53 -45.75
N THR A 71 25.15 31.41 -45.55
CA THR A 71 23.73 31.37 -45.91
C THR A 71 23.48 31.27 -47.42
N THR A 72 22.49 30.47 -47.81
CA THR A 72 21.69 30.65 -49.04
C THR A 72 20.22 30.41 -48.71
N LEU A 73 19.44 31.49 -48.64
CA LEU A 73 17.99 31.51 -48.52
C LEU A 73 17.42 31.99 -49.86
N SER A 74 16.51 31.22 -50.43
CA SER A 74 15.69 31.60 -51.60
C SER A 74 14.45 32.39 -51.15
N PRO A 75 13.90 33.27 -52.01
CA PRO A 75 12.99 34.33 -51.61
C PRO A 75 11.52 33.89 -51.71
N HIS A 76 10.70 34.29 -50.74
CA HIS A 76 9.30 34.75 -50.90
C HIS A 76 8.54 34.63 -49.58
N THR A 77 8.50 35.71 -48.80
CA THR A 77 7.26 36.33 -48.28
C THR A 77 7.63 37.56 -47.44
N HIS A 78 7.03 38.69 -47.79
CA HIS A 78 7.20 39.99 -47.16
C HIS A 78 6.71 39.97 -45.69
N ASN A 79 7.59 40.35 -44.76
CA ASN A 79 7.19 40.84 -43.44
C ASN A 79 7.56 42.34 -43.33
N PRO A 80 6.66 43.20 -42.81
CA PRO A 80 6.93 44.63 -42.67
C PRO A 80 8.02 44.91 -41.61
N VAL A 81 8.75 46.01 -41.84
CA VAL A 81 9.85 46.53 -41.01
C VAL A 81 9.40 46.76 -39.55
N PRO A 82 10.20 46.36 -38.53
CA PRO A 82 9.89 46.68 -37.14
C PRO A 82 10.15 48.17 -36.83
N PRO A 83 9.32 48.82 -36.00
CA PRO A 83 9.58 50.19 -35.54
C PRO A 83 10.77 50.22 -34.58
N GLN A 84 11.44 51.38 -34.56
CA GLN A 84 12.67 51.68 -33.82
C GLN A 84 12.60 51.28 -32.33
N SER A 85 13.71 50.76 -31.83
CA SER A 85 13.90 50.29 -30.45
C SER A 85 13.70 51.39 -29.41
N ASN A 86 12.73 51.22 -28.52
CA ASN A 86 12.53 52.07 -27.35
C ASN A 86 13.68 51.88 -26.33
N PRO A 87 14.54 52.89 -26.10
CA PRO A 87 15.73 52.75 -25.24
C PRO A 87 15.39 52.59 -23.74
N SER A 88 14.14 52.84 -23.34
CA SER A 88 13.71 52.81 -21.93
C SER A 88 13.47 51.40 -21.36
N LEU A 89 13.12 50.42 -22.20
CA LEU A 89 12.90 49.04 -21.75
C LEU A 89 14.21 48.29 -21.49
N HIS A 90 15.21 48.53 -22.34
CA HIS A 90 16.53 47.95 -22.20
C HIS A 90 17.27 48.49 -20.96
N GLN A 91 17.11 49.79 -20.67
CA GLN A 91 17.69 50.42 -19.49
C GLN A 91 17.05 49.90 -18.19
N LYS A 92 15.73 49.68 -18.16
CA LYS A 92 15.03 49.06 -17.03
C LYS A 92 15.45 47.61 -16.80
N PHE A 93 15.75 46.87 -17.87
CA PHE A 93 16.24 45.50 -17.76
C PHE A 93 17.66 45.43 -17.18
N LEU A 94 18.56 46.30 -17.62
CA LEU A 94 19.93 46.38 -17.10
C LEU A 94 19.98 46.82 -15.64
N GLN A 95 19.09 47.71 -15.22
CA GLN A 95 19.00 48.19 -13.84
C GLN A 95 18.55 47.07 -12.88
N LYS A 96 17.71 46.14 -13.36
CA LYS A 96 17.23 44.99 -12.59
C LYS A 96 18.25 43.84 -12.52
N LEU A 97 19.23 43.82 -13.42
CA LEU A 97 20.26 42.77 -13.50
C LEU A 97 21.51 43.11 -12.67
N LEU A 98 21.69 44.37 -12.30
CA LEU A 98 22.91 44.91 -11.68
C LEU A 98 22.73 45.35 -10.21
N GLU A 99 21.60 45.04 -9.56
CA GLU A 99 21.45 45.26 -8.11
C GLU A 99 22.25 44.21 -7.32
N PRO A 100 23.23 44.61 -6.48
CA PRO A 100 23.98 43.68 -5.67
C PRO A 100 23.18 43.24 -4.43
N SER A 101 23.14 41.92 -4.19
CA SER A 101 22.58 41.32 -2.98
C SER A 101 23.47 41.64 -1.77
N SER A 102 22.93 42.32 -0.75
CA SER A 102 23.53 42.35 0.59
C SER A 102 22.52 41.95 1.68
N PRO A 103 22.95 41.24 2.74
CA PRO A 103 22.08 40.58 3.69
C PRO A 103 21.81 41.44 4.94
N SER A 104 20.55 41.61 5.32
CA SER A 104 20.17 41.95 6.68
C SER A 104 18.69 41.60 6.91
N LEU A 105 18.45 40.58 7.74
CA LEU A 105 17.16 40.29 8.34
C LEU A 105 16.92 41.30 9.48
N PRO A 106 15.71 41.88 9.57
CA PRO A 106 15.07 42.11 10.85
C PRO A 106 13.96 41.08 11.02
N GLU A 107 13.99 40.39 12.15
CA GLU A 107 12.87 39.64 12.70
C GLU A 107 11.65 40.56 12.78
N HIS A 108 10.64 40.29 11.96
CA HIS A 108 9.29 40.78 12.18
C HIS A 108 8.37 39.59 12.35
N SER A 109 7.88 39.47 13.58
CA SER A 109 6.67 38.76 13.98
C SER A 109 5.59 38.88 12.90
N ILE A 110 5.15 37.73 12.38
CA ILE A 110 3.99 37.64 11.48
C ILE A 110 2.75 37.89 12.33
N GLU A 111 2.33 39.14 12.44
CA GLU A 111 0.91 39.43 12.62
C GLU A 111 0.22 39.30 11.24
N PRO A 112 -0.99 38.71 11.17
CA PRO A 112 -1.70 38.55 9.92
C PRO A 112 -2.13 39.93 9.39
N SER A 113 -1.50 40.37 8.31
CA SER A 113 -1.94 41.54 7.57
C SER A 113 -3.37 41.32 7.06
N GLU A 114 -4.26 42.25 7.38
CA GLU A 114 -5.67 42.24 7.00
C GLU A 114 -5.88 42.00 5.50
N SER A 115 -6.91 41.22 5.22
CA SER A 115 -7.22 40.53 3.97
C SER A 115 -7.54 41.44 2.79
N ASP A 116 -6.83 41.21 1.69
CA ASP A 116 -7.32 41.45 0.33
C ASP A 116 -8.57 40.55 0.13
N HIS A 117 -9.79 41.09 0.31
CA HIS A 117 -11.04 40.33 0.27
C HIS A 117 -11.33 39.78 -1.14
N LYS A 118 -10.66 38.70 -1.52
CA LYS A 118 -10.95 37.94 -2.74
C LYS A 118 -12.35 37.33 -2.62
N LYS A 119 -13.23 37.72 -3.54
CA LYS A 119 -14.60 37.20 -3.60
C LYS A 119 -14.59 35.76 -4.14
N TYR A 120 -14.73 34.78 -3.26
CA TYR A 120 -14.79 33.37 -3.63
C TYR A 120 -16.17 32.98 -4.17
N THR A 121 -16.18 32.04 -5.12
CA THR A 121 -17.40 31.32 -5.52
C THR A 121 -17.86 30.39 -4.40
N PRO A 122 -19.13 29.94 -4.37
CA PRO A 122 -19.60 29.01 -3.36
C PRO A 122 -18.81 27.69 -3.30
N LEU A 123 -18.31 27.20 -4.45
CA LEU A 123 -17.45 26.02 -4.50
C LEU A 123 -16.06 26.32 -3.94
N GLU A 124 -15.47 27.45 -4.32
CA GLU A 124 -14.17 27.87 -3.81
C GLU A 124 -14.20 28.06 -2.29
N GLN A 125 -15.28 28.63 -1.75
CA GLN A 125 -15.46 28.75 -0.31
C GLN A 125 -15.47 27.38 0.37
N GLN A 126 -16.23 26.41 -0.16
CA GLN A 126 -16.21 25.04 0.35
C GLN A 126 -14.81 24.41 0.32
N VAL A 127 -14.03 24.68 -0.74
CA VAL A 127 -12.66 24.16 -0.86
C VAL A 127 -11.73 24.81 0.16
N VAL A 128 -11.85 26.13 0.38
CA VAL A 128 -11.10 26.85 1.42
C VAL A 128 -11.45 26.29 2.80
N ASP A 129 -12.73 26.11 3.10
CA ASP A 129 -13.19 25.55 4.38
C ASP A 129 -12.65 24.12 4.59
N LEU A 130 -12.68 23.29 3.54
CA LEU A 130 -12.10 21.94 3.59
C LEU A 130 -10.58 21.97 3.79
N LYS A 131 -9.86 22.88 3.12
CA LYS A 131 -8.41 22.99 3.27
C LYS A 131 -8.01 23.52 4.65
N ASN A 132 -8.82 24.40 5.25
CA ASN A 132 -8.61 24.87 6.61
C ASN A 132 -8.77 23.76 7.65
N ASN A 133 -9.70 22.82 7.43
CA ASN A 133 -9.87 21.65 8.29
C ASN A 133 -8.78 20.60 8.09
N TYR A 134 -8.15 20.56 6.91
CA TYR A 134 -7.13 19.57 6.53
C TYR A 134 -5.93 20.22 5.81
N PRO A 135 -5.13 21.04 6.51
CA PRO A 135 -4.07 21.84 5.88
C PRO A 135 -2.97 20.97 5.25
N ASP A 136 -2.61 19.87 5.91
CA ASP A 136 -1.52 18.96 5.51
C ASP A 136 -1.95 17.87 4.52
N VAL A 137 -3.22 17.91 4.06
CA VAL A 137 -3.80 16.91 3.16
C VAL A 137 -3.93 17.49 1.77
N LEU A 138 -3.48 16.75 0.76
CA LEU A 138 -3.71 17.08 -0.65
C LEU A 138 -5.12 16.62 -1.04
N LEU A 139 -5.99 17.56 -1.40
CA LEU A 139 -7.42 17.29 -1.59
C LEU A 139 -7.78 17.04 -3.06
N MET A 140 -8.37 15.87 -3.32
CA MET A 140 -9.03 15.50 -4.57
C MET A 140 -10.52 15.80 -4.46
N VAL A 141 -10.98 16.92 -5.04
CA VAL A 141 -12.36 17.38 -4.87
C VAL A 141 -13.23 16.97 -6.06
N GLU A 142 -14.28 16.19 -5.80
CA GLU A 142 -15.21 15.75 -6.83
C GLU A 142 -16.06 16.91 -7.37
N VAL A 143 -15.96 17.13 -8.68
CA VAL A 143 -16.72 18.15 -9.42
C VAL A 143 -17.28 17.52 -10.69
N GLY A 144 -18.43 16.85 -10.54
CA GLY A 144 -19.08 16.14 -11.64
C GLY A 144 -18.29 14.88 -12.03
N TYR A 145 -17.90 14.77 -13.29
CA TYR A 145 -17.18 13.58 -13.81
C TYR A 145 -15.65 13.62 -13.62
N ARG A 146 -15.13 14.58 -12.85
CA ARG A 146 -13.70 14.79 -12.63
C ARG A 146 -13.39 15.17 -11.19
N PHE A 147 -12.22 14.77 -10.73
CA PHE A 147 -11.59 15.32 -9.54
C PHE A 147 -10.79 16.56 -9.93
N ARG A 148 -10.99 17.66 -9.20
CA ARG A 148 -10.26 18.92 -9.34
C ARG A 148 -9.37 19.14 -8.12
N PHE A 149 -8.20 19.70 -8.39
CA PHE A 149 -7.24 20.18 -7.40
C PHE A 149 -7.20 21.70 -7.44
N PHE A 150 -6.94 22.35 -6.31
CA PHE A 150 -7.00 23.82 -6.20
C PHE A 150 -5.76 24.37 -5.51
N GLY A 151 -5.25 25.50 -6.01
CA GLY A 151 -4.12 26.21 -5.42
C GLY A 151 -2.85 25.37 -5.44
N LYS A 152 -2.22 25.21 -4.28
CA LYS A 152 -0.97 24.43 -4.14
C LYS A 152 -1.16 22.96 -4.51
N ASP A 153 -2.31 22.38 -4.17
CA ASP A 153 -2.64 21.00 -4.52
C ASP A 153 -2.70 20.82 -6.05
N GLY A 154 -3.13 21.86 -6.79
CA GLY A 154 -3.14 21.87 -8.25
C GLY A 154 -1.75 21.92 -8.87
N GLU A 155 -0.81 22.63 -8.26
CA GLU A 155 0.60 22.67 -8.67
C GLU A 155 1.26 21.30 -8.46
N ILE A 156 1.08 20.71 -7.28
CA ILE A 156 1.62 19.39 -6.93
C ILE A 156 1.06 18.33 -7.89
N ALA A 157 -0.25 18.34 -8.13
CA ALA A 157 -0.87 17.39 -9.06
C ALA A 157 -0.34 17.55 -10.49
N ALA A 158 -0.07 18.77 -10.95
CA ALA A 158 0.52 19.02 -12.26
C ALA A 158 1.93 18.45 -12.38
N GLU A 159 2.75 18.65 -11.36
CA GLU A 159 4.13 18.13 -11.29
C GLU A 159 4.14 16.59 -11.25
N VAL A 160 3.42 16.00 -10.29
CA VAL A 160 3.42 14.53 -10.08
C VAL A 160 2.80 13.79 -11.26
N PHE A 161 1.73 14.32 -11.86
CA PHE A 161 1.05 13.65 -12.96
C PHE A 161 1.58 14.01 -14.35
N GLY A 162 2.32 15.12 -14.48
CA GLY A 162 2.69 15.69 -15.77
C GLY A 162 1.47 16.22 -16.54
N ILE A 163 0.49 16.79 -15.82
CA ILE A 163 -0.74 17.35 -16.41
C ILE A 163 -0.72 18.88 -16.41
N TYR A 164 -1.49 19.47 -17.31
CA TYR A 164 -1.58 20.92 -17.40
C TYR A 164 -2.40 21.51 -16.24
N ALA A 165 -1.79 22.45 -15.50
CA ALA A 165 -2.48 23.31 -14.55
C ALA A 165 -2.67 24.71 -15.14
N HIS A 166 -3.85 25.29 -14.92
CA HIS A 166 -4.18 26.64 -15.36
C HIS A 166 -4.88 27.39 -14.25
N VAL A 167 -4.74 28.72 -14.25
CA VAL A 167 -5.47 29.56 -13.31
C VAL A 167 -6.93 29.59 -13.76
N ASP A 168 -7.82 29.06 -12.92
CA ASP A 168 -9.26 29.20 -13.05
C ASP A 168 -9.74 30.07 -11.88
N ARG A 169 -10.17 31.29 -12.20
CA ARG A 169 -10.55 32.33 -11.23
C ARG A 169 -9.45 32.61 -10.21
N ASN A 170 -9.64 32.20 -8.96
CA ASN A 170 -8.76 32.54 -7.84
C ASN A 170 -7.67 31.49 -7.60
N PHE A 171 -7.74 30.31 -8.24
CA PHE A 171 -6.87 29.17 -7.94
C PHE A 171 -6.23 28.57 -9.18
N LEU A 172 -4.97 28.14 -9.03
CA LEU A 172 -4.36 27.22 -9.97
C LEU A 172 -5.08 25.87 -9.89
N THR A 173 -5.62 25.38 -11.00
CA THR A 173 -6.42 24.17 -11.06
C THR A 173 -5.81 23.14 -12.00
N ALA A 174 -5.72 21.91 -11.53
CA ALA A 174 -5.53 20.71 -12.34
C ALA A 174 -6.75 19.76 -12.19
N SER A 175 -6.95 18.83 -13.13
CA SER A 175 -8.07 17.88 -13.04
C SER A 175 -7.78 16.53 -13.66
N VAL A 176 -8.36 15.48 -13.07
CA VAL A 176 -8.28 14.09 -13.53
C VAL A 176 -9.68 13.45 -13.58
N PRO A 177 -9.94 12.49 -14.48
CA PRO A 177 -11.25 11.84 -14.57
C PRO A 177 -11.54 10.94 -13.36
N THR A 178 -12.82 10.81 -12.97
CA THR A 178 -13.23 10.04 -11.79
C THR A 178 -12.91 8.54 -11.87
N PHE A 179 -13.06 7.93 -13.05
CA PHE A 179 -12.84 6.49 -13.25
C PHE A 179 -11.37 6.05 -13.12
N ARG A 180 -10.42 6.98 -13.01
CA ARG A 180 -8.99 6.68 -12.77
C ARG A 180 -8.53 7.12 -11.38
N LEU A 181 -9.45 7.30 -10.44
CA LEU A 181 -9.15 7.72 -9.07
C LEU A 181 -8.00 6.89 -8.48
N ASN A 182 -8.12 5.56 -8.54
CA ASN A 182 -7.16 4.62 -7.95
C ASN A 182 -5.73 4.86 -8.44
N VAL A 183 -5.55 5.00 -9.75
CA VAL A 183 -4.25 5.25 -10.38
C VAL A 183 -3.63 6.56 -9.89
N HIS A 184 -4.44 7.61 -9.75
CA HIS A 184 -3.96 8.93 -9.35
C HIS A 184 -3.69 9.03 -7.84
N VAL A 185 -4.54 8.41 -7.01
CA VAL A 185 -4.31 8.32 -5.56
C VAL A 185 -3.01 7.56 -5.29
N ARG A 186 -2.82 6.37 -5.90
CA ARG A 186 -1.58 5.58 -5.76
C ARG A 186 -0.35 6.41 -6.10
N ARG A 187 -0.35 7.11 -7.25
CA ARG A 187 0.79 7.95 -7.67
C ARG A 187 1.11 9.09 -6.68
N LEU A 188 0.10 9.75 -6.12
CA LEU A 188 0.32 10.81 -5.13
C LEU A 188 0.85 10.25 -3.81
N VAL A 189 0.31 9.12 -3.36
CA VAL A 189 0.76 8.44 -2.14
C VAL A 189 2.19 7.91 -2.29
N SER A 190 2.54 7.32 -3.45
CA SER A 190 3.90 6.90 -3.78
C SER A 190 4.89 8.07 -3.83
N ALA A 191 4.41 9.27 -4.15
CA ALA A 191 5.20 10.50 -4.08
C ALA A 191 5.30 11.09 -2.64
N GLY A 192 4.73 10.41 -1.63
CA GLY A 192 4.84 10.77 -0.22
C GLY A 192 3.71 11.65 0.34
N TYR A 193 2.71 12.00 -0.47
CA TYR A 193 1.61 12.88 -0.03
C TYR A 193 0.53 12.11 0.74
N LYS A 194 -0.03 12.75 1.77
CA LYS A 194 -1.30 12.34 2.39
C LYS A 194 -2.44 12.86 1.51
N VAL A 195 -3.27 11.97 1.00
CA VAL A 195 -4.28 12.28 -0.02
C VAL A 195 -5.68 12.13 0.56
N GLY A 196 -6.50 13.17 0.45
CA GLY A 196 -7.89 13.16 0.86
C GLY A 196 -8.81 13.17 -0.35
N VAL A 197 -9.73 12.20 -0.43
CA VAL A 197 -10.74 12.16 -1.49
C VAL A 197 -12.05 12.75 -0.96
N VAL A 198 -12.47 13.86 -1.55
CA VAL A 198 -13.69 14.57 -1.19
C VAL A 198 -14.76 14.26 -2.22
N LYS A 199 -15.77 13.48 -1.81
CA LYS A 199 -16.92 13.10 -2.66
C LYS A 199 -18.14 13.98 -2.37
N GLN A 200 -19.07 14.01 -3.32
CA GLN A 200 -20.36 14.68 -3.14
C GLN A 200 -21.26 13.86 -2.20
N THR A 201 -21.85 14.51 -1.19
CA THR A 201 -22.73 13.84 -0.20
C THR A 201 -24.15 13.64 -0.71
N GLU A 202 -24.56 14.45 -1.68
CA GLU A 202 -25.92 14.49 -2.19
C GLU A 202 -25.94 14.15 -3.67
N THR A 203 -26.91 13.34 -4.08
CA THR A 203 -27.20 13.14 -5.51
C THR A 203 -28.03 14.29 -6.05
N ALA A 204 -28.01 14.49 -7.38
CA ALA A 204 -28.83 15.52 -8.04
C ALA A 204 -30.32 15.41 -7.69
N ALA A 205 -30.85 14.19 -7.53
CA ALA A 205 -32.23 13.94 -7.13
C ALA A 205 -32.50 14.38 -5.69
N ILE A 206 -31.65 13.97 -4.73
CA ILE A 206 -31.81 14.32 -3.31
C ILE A 206 -31.73 15.84 -3.13
N LYS A 207 -30.80 16.48 -3.83
CA LYS A 207 -30.62 17.93 -3.77
C LYS A 207 -31.81 18.70 -4.36
N ALA A 208 -32.41 18.20 -5.43
CA ALA A 208 -33.61 18.81 -6.01
C ALA A 208 -34.79 18.81 -5.04
N HIS A 209 -34.78 17.95 -4.02
CA HIS A 209 -35.79 17.90 -2.97
C HIS A 209 -35.36 18.55 -1.64
N SER A 210 -34.06 18.75 -1.41
CA SER A 210 -33.46 19.42 -0.23
C SER A 210 -33.88 20.89 -0.12
N SER A 211 -33.62 21.52 1.03
CA SER A 211 -33.77 22.97 1.23
C SER A 211 -32.70 23.78 0.50
N ASN A 212 -31.53 23.18 0.22
CA ASN A 212 -30.40 23.84 -0.46
C ASN A 212 -30.37 23.58 -1.99
N ARG A 213 -31.53 23.74 -2.66
CA ARG A 213 -31.67 23.42 -4.10
C ARG A 213 -30.81 24.30 -5.01
N VAL A 214 -30.57 25.54 -4.60
CA VAL A 214 -29.91 26.59 -5.39
C VAL A 214 -28.40 26.66 -5.14
N GLY A 215 -27.92 26.17 -4.00
CA GLY A 215 -26.51 26.22 -3.62
C GLY A 215 -25.63 25.17 -4.32
N PRO A 216 -24.31 25.13 -4.06
CA PRO A 216 -23.44 24.04 -4.51
C PRO A 216 -23.79 22.71 -3.84
N PHE A 217 -23.41 21.57 -4.45
CA PHE A 217 -23.57 20.25 -3.81
C PHE A 217 -22.75 20.19 -2.51
N GLY A 218 -23.31 19.58 -1.47
CA GLY A 218 -22.58 19.25 -0.25
C GLY A 218 -21.40 18.33 -0.55
N ARG A 219 -20.27 18.57 0.12
CA ARG A 219 -19.03 17.81 -0.04
C ARG A 219 -18.42 17.54 1.32
N ARG A 220 -17.87 16.35 1.49
CA ARG A 220 -17.13 15.96 2.69
C ARG A 220 -15.95 15.07 2.30
N LEU A 221 -14.94 15.05 3.17
CA LEU A 221 -13.89 14.06 3.09
C LEU A 221 -14.54 12.66 3.21
N SER A 222 -14.35 11.84 2.19
CA SER A 222 -14.89 10.48 2.12
C SER A 222 -13.86 9.45 2.54
N ALA A 223 -12.60 9.67 2.19
CA ALA A 223 -11.51 8.76 2.49
C ALA A 223 -10.18 9.53 2.56
N LEU A 224 -9.25 9.00 3.34
CA LEU A 224 -7.90 9.52 3.53
C LEU A 224 -6.91 8.38 3.25
N TYR A 225 -5.80 8.70 2.59
CA TYR A 225 -4.81 7.71 2.17
C TYR A 225 -3.38 8.20 2.47
N THR A 226 -2.59 7.31 3.03
CA THR A 226 -1.14 7.39 3.20
C THR A 226 -0.50 6.09 2.72
N LYS A 227 0.84 6.04 2.64
CA LYS A 227 1.55 4.87 2.14
C LYS A 227 1.24 3.60 2.95
N ALA A 228 1.14 3.72 4.28
CA ALA A 228 0.82 2.60 5.15
C ALA A 228 -0.67 2.18 5.11
N THR A 229 -1.59 3.10 4.82
CA THR A 229 -3.05 2.83 4.85
C THR A 229 -3.64 2.44 3.49
N LEU A 230 -2.91 2.69 2.39
CA LEU A 230 -3.39 2.53 1.02
C LEU A 230 -3.87 1.10 0.71
N GLU A 231 -3.09 0.09 1.10
CA GLU A 231 -3.40 -1.31 0.81
C GLU A 231 -4.52 -1.88 1.69
N ALA A 232 -4.92 -1.19 2.76
CA ALA A 232 -6.06 -1.58 3.58
C ALA A 232 -7.39 -1.02 3.04
N ALA A 233 -7.35 0.01 2.18
CA ALA A 233 -8.54 0.73 1.77
C ALA A 233 -9.39 0.00 0.71
N GLU A 234 -10.71 0.09 0.87
CA GLU A 234 -11.73 -0.58 0.03
C GLU A 234 -11.64 -0.18 -1.45
N ASP A 235 -11.66 1.13 -1.73
CA ASP A 235 -11.80 1.66 -3.08
C ASP A 235 -10.51 1.54 -3.93
N VAL A 236 -9.34 1.52 -3.28
CA VAL A 236 -8.04 1.74 -3.94
C VAL A 236 -7.03 0.61 -3.70
N GLY A 237 -7.13 -0.15 -2.61
CA GLY A 237 -6.18 -1.22 -2.29
C GLY A 237 -6.41 -2.49 -3.10
N GLY A 238 -5.35 -3.29 -3.35
CA GLY A 238 -5.51 -4.57 -4.05
C GLY A 238 -5.01 -4.71 -5.48
N GLU A 239 -4.60 -3.62 -6.14
CA GLU A 239 -4.32 -3.65 -7.60
C GLU A 239 -2.85 -3.93 -7.97
N GLU A 240 -1.87 -3.63 -7.10
CA GLU A 240 -0.45 -3.96 -7.32
C GLU A 240 -0.08 -5.30 -6.67
N GLU A 241 -0.61 -6.39 -7.19
CA GLU A 241 -0.21 -7.75 -6.80
C GLU A 241 1.04 -8.18 -7.60
N GLY A 242 2.18 -7.55 -7.31
CA GLY A 242 3.50 -8.03 -7.73
C GLY A 242 4.17 -8.85 -6.61
N CYS A 243 4.87 -9.92 -6.98
CA CYS A 243 5.80 -10.60 -6.06
C CYS A 243 7.00 -9.66 -5.80
N GLY A 244 7.16 -9.20 -4.56
CA GLY A 244 8.14 -8.17 -4.17
C GLY A 244 7.55 -7.02 -3.33
N ALA A 245 6.49 -7.27 -2.56
CA ALA A 245 5.81 -6.23 -1.78
C ALA A 245 6.74 -5.67 -0.69
N GLU A 246 7.03 -4.36 -0.78
CA GLU A 246 7.72 -3.61 0.27
C GLU A 246 6.95 -3.69 1.60
N SER A 247 7.69 -3.55 2.70
CA SER A 247 7.15 -3.32 4.05
C SER A 247 6.18 -2.12 4.09
N ASN A 248 4.90 -2.26 4.45
CA ASN A 248 3.97 -1.11 4.57
C ASN A 248 3.61 -0.79 6.03
N TYR A 249 4.49 -1.16 6.97
CA TYR A 249 4.28 -0.90 8.38
C TYR A 249 4.15 0.61 8.67
N LEU A 250 3.13 0.94 9.46
CA LEU A 250 3.03 2.16 10.23
C LEU A 250 3.72 1.92 11.58
N VAL A 251 4.82 2.61 11.86
CA VAL A 251 5.59 2.42 13.09
C VAL A 251 5.49 3.65 13.97
N CYS A 252 5.03 3.48 15.20
CA CYS A 252 5.04 4.51 16.23
C CYS A 252 6.20 4.31 17.20
N VAL A 253 6.93 5.39 17.49
CA VAL A 253 8.03 5.40 18.45
C VAL A 253 7.72 6.39 19.57
N VAL A 254 7.78 5.90 20.81
CA VAL A 254 7.66 6.68 22.04
C VAL A 254 8.91 6.43 22.87
N GLU A 255 9.40 7.44 23.58
CA GLU A 255 10.53 7.27 24.48
C GLU A 255 10.26 7.83 25.88
N LYS A 256 11.01 7.30 26.84
CA LYS A 256 11.11 7.82 28.20
C LYS A 256 12.58 7.95 28.58
N VAL A 257 12.99 9.14 28.99
CA VAL A 257 14.35 9.38 29.47
C VAL A 257 14.54 8.70 30.82
N LEU A 258 15.62 7.92 30.96
CA LEU A 258 15.98 7.28 32.22
C LEU A 258 17.00 8.16 32.94
N ASP A 259 16.53 8.93 33.91
CA ASP A 259 17.42 9.65 34.81
C ASP A 259 17.98 8.66 35.83
N ILE A 260 19.22 8.21 35.62
CA ILE A 260 19.94 7.42 36.63
C ILE A 260 20.27 8.36 37.79
N SER A 261 19.36 8.42 38.76
CA SER A 261 19.54 9.09 40.05
C SER A 261 20.77 8.53 40.77
N GLY A 262 21.84 9.32 40.87
CA GLY A 262 22.77 9.24 42.01
C GLY A 262 24.26 9.15 41.73
N VAL A 263 24.72 8.98 40.49
CA VAL A 263 26.16 9.07 40.18
C VAL A 263 26.37 10.07 39.07
N VAL A 264 26.88 11.25 39.44
CA VAL A 264 27.42 12.26 38.52
C VAL A 264 28.59 11.63 37.77
N SER A 265 28.30 10.92 36.68
CA SER A 265 29.31 10.55 35.70
C SER A 265 29.26 11.60 34.61
N ASN A 266 30.28 12.46 34.59
CA ASN A 266 30.56 13.46 33.55
C ASN A 266 30.85 12.84 32.15
N LEU A 267 30.42 11.62 31.88
CA LEU A 267 30.41 11.01 30.55
C LEU A 267 28.97 11.00 30.04
N GLY A 268 28.63 12.10 29.36
CA GLY A 268 27.29 12.40 28.88
C GLY A 268 26.73 11.33 27.94
N GLY A 269 25.57 10.82 28.31
CA GLY A 269 24.75 9.94 27.49
C GLY A 269 23.49 9.52 28.23
N ALA A 270 22.36 10.20 27.99
CA ALA A 270 21.10 9.78 28.57
C ALA A 270 20.67 8.45 27.93
N HIS A 271 20.72 7.38 28.74
CA HIS A 271 20.01 6.15 28.41
C HIS A 271 18.52 6.45 28.35
N VAL A 272 17.85 5.85 27.38
CA VAL A 272 16.41 6.01 27.22
C VAL A 272 15.78 4.65 27.13
N ARG A 273 14.53 4.58 27.55
CA ARG A 273 13.67 3.46 27.25
C ARG A 273 12.80 3.81 26.07
N ILE A 274 12.67 2.89 25.13
CA ILE A 274 11.93 3.07 23.88
C ILE A 274 10.78 2.07 23.86
N GLY A 275 9.58 2.58 23.66
CA GLY A 275 8.41 1.80 23.27
C GLY A 275 8.15 1.94 21.79
N ILE A 276 7.90 0.83 21.12
CA ILE A 276 7.69 0.81 19.68
C ILE A 276 6.55 -0.16 19.34
N VAL A 277 5.71 0.27 18.40
CA VAL A 277 4.64 -0.56 17.82
C VAL A 277 4.66 -0.36 16.31
N GLY A 278 4.74 -1.45 15.57
CA GLY A 278 4.58 -1.49 14.12
C GLY A 278 3.28 -2.19 13.76
N VAL A 279 2.48 -1.59 12.88
CA VAL A 279 1.23 -2.15 12.39
C VAL A 279 1.25 -2.22 10.88
N GLU A 280 1.08 -3.41 10.32
CA GLU A 280 0.77 -3.60 8.91
C GLU A 280 -0.76 -3.64 8.77
N ILE A 281 -1.34 -2.50 8.39
CA ILE A 281 -2.79 -2.26 8.41
C ILE A 281 -3.51 -3.18 7.41
N SER A 282 -2.85 -3.54 6.31
CA SER A 282 -3.42 -4.42 5.29
C SER A 282 -3.63 -5.86 5.78
N THR A 283 -2.75 -6.36 6.64
CA THR A 283 -2.82 -7.74 7.16
C THR A 283 -3.27 -7.81 8.62
N GLY A 284 -3.30 -6.69 9.35
CA GLY A 284 -3.57 -6.69 10.79
C GLY A 284 -2.40 -7.26 11.61
N ASP A 285 -1.18 -7.30 11.06
CA ASP A 285 -0.02 -7.75 11.85
C ASP A 285 0.45 -6.62 12.76
N VAL A 286 0.56 -6.89 14.05
CA VAL A 286 0.98 -5.93 15.08
C VAL A 286 2.21 -6.46 15.78
N VAL A 287 3.32 -5.73 15.63
CA VAL A 287 4.60 -6.06 16.26
C VAL A 287 4.91 -4.99 17.31
N TYR A 288 5.15 -5.38 18.55
CA TYR A 288 5.40 -4.43 19.63
C TYR A 288 6.60 -4.81 20.49
N GLY A 289 7.15 -3.83 21.21
CA GLY A 289 8.19 -4.09 22.19
C GLY A 289 8.62 -2.85 22.96
N GLU A 290 9.32 -3.11 24.06
CA GLU A 290 9.94 -2.10 24.92
C GLU A 290 11.37 -2.54 25.25
N PHE A 291 12.34 -1.65 25.07
CA PHE A 291 13.74 -1.93 25.38
C PHE A 291 14.52 -0.67 25.77
N ASP A 292 15.59 -0.86 26.53
CA ASP A 292 16.53 0.20 26.89
C ASP A 292 17.57 0.37 25.78
N ASP A 293 17.84 1.62 25.39
CA ASP A 293 18.81 1.94 24.34
C ASP A 293 19.84 2.98 24.82
N GLY A 294 21.05 2.85 24.26
CA GLY A 294 22.17 3.71 24.54
C GLY A 294 22.18 4.97 23.68
N VAL A 295 23.22 5.78 23.84
CA VAL A 295 23.39 7.08 23.14
C VAL A 295 23.35 6.94 21.61
N MET A 296 23.86 5.82 21.08
CA MET A 296 23.93 5.58 19.64
C MET A 296 22.60 5.10 19.03
N ARG A 297 21.60 4.79 19.86
CA ARG A 297 20.28 4.30 19.42
C ARG A 297 20.34 3.09 18.48
N SER A 298 21.32 2.21 18.70
CA SER A 298 21.59 1.06 17.83
C SER A 298 20.46 0.02 17.86
N GLY A 299 19.75 -0.08 18.99
CA GLY A 299 18.59 -0.97 19.10
C GLY A 299 17.43 -0.45 18.26
N LEU A 300 17.11 0.84 18.40
CA LEU A 300 16.09 1.52 17.59
C LEU A 300 16.39 1.42 16.10
N GLU A 301 17.64 1.71 15.70
CA GLU A 301 18.05 1.61 14.30
C GLU A 301 17.82 0.19 13.75
N ALA A 302 18.19 -0.84 14.52
CA ALA A 302 18.02 -2.23 14.10
C ALA A 302 16.54 -2.59 13.90
N VAL A 303 15.65 -2.14 14.81
CA VAL A 303 14.21 -2.39 14.71
C VAL A 303 13.60 -1.66 13.51
N VAL A 304 13.95 -0.39 13.30
CA VAL A 304 13.45 0.40 12.16
C VAL A 304 13.88 -0.21 10.83
N LEU A 305 15.15 -0.63 10.70
CA LEU A 305 15.64 -1.33 9.51
C LEU A 305 14.93 -2.66 9.27
N ARG A 306 14.63 -3.39 10.35
CA ARG A 306 13.96 -4.69 10.29
C ARG A 306 12.51 -4.57 9.84
N LEU A 307 11.75 -3.65 10.43
CA LEU A 307 10.35 -3.41 10.05
C LEU A 307 10.27 -2.76 8.66
N ALA A 308 11.22 -1.88 8.33
CA ALA A 308 11.21 -1.00 7.15
C ALA A 308 9.86 -0.28 6.99
N PRO A 309 9.55 0.67 7.88
CA PRO A 309 8.26 1.36 7.86
C PRO A 309 8.05 2.16 6.58
N ALA A 310 6.81 2.17 6.10
CA ALA A 310 6.35 3.11 5.09
C ALA A 310 5.96 4.46 5.71
N GLU A 311 5.56 4.46 6.98
CA GLU A 311 5.16 5.65 7.73
C GLU A 311 5.65 5.57 9.18
N LEU A 312 6.22 6.66 9.67
CA LEU A 312 6.74 6.82 11.03
C LEU A 312 5.90 7.84 11.80
N LEU A 313 5.32 7.42 12.91
CA LEU A 313 4.60 8.25 13.87
C LEU A 313 5.50 8.54 15.08
N LEU A 314 5.86 9.80 15.27
CA LEU A 314 6.75 10.25 16.34
C LEU A 314 5.93 10.74 17.53
N GLY A 315 5.93 9.96 18.62
CA GLY A 315 5.26 10.32 19.87
C GLY A 315 6.09 11.33 20.68
N GLN A 316 5.74 12.61 20.61
CA GLN A 316 6.45 13.68 21.30
C GLN A 316 6.09 13.74 22.78
N PRO A 317 7.04 14.02 23.69
CA PRO A 317 8.41 14.48 23.41
C PRO A 317 9.41 13.34 23.12
N LEU A 318 10.29 13.57 22.14
CA LEU A 318 11.45 12.71 21.85
C LEU A 318 12.76 13.47 22.12
N SER A 319 13.82 12.75 22.48
CA SER A 319 15.16 13.29 22.61
C SER A 319 15.71 13.65 21.23
N LYS A 320 16.51 14.70 21.18
CA LYS A 320 17.11 15.21 19.94
C LYS A 320 17.90 14.13 19.17
N LEU A 321 18.48 13.16 19.89
CA LEU A 321 19.22 12.05 19.27
C LEU A 321 18.29 11.06 18.56
N THR A 322 17.21 10.65 19.23
CA THR A 322 16.19 9.76 18.65
C THR A 322 15.51 10.43 17.46
N GLU A 323 15.09 11.69 17.61
CA GLU A 323 14.44 12.44 16.54
C GLU A 323 15.37 12.60 15.33
N LYS A 324 16.65 12.94 15.55
CA LYS A 324 17.63 13.04 14.47
C LYS A 324 17.84 11.71 13.73
N LEU A 325 17.86 10.58 14.44
CA LEU A 325 18.00 9.27 13.82
C LEU A 325 16.79 8.95 12.93
N LEU A 326 15.58 9.17 13.45
CA LEU A 326 14.34 8.89 12.71
C LEU A 326 14.15 9.83 11.52
N LEU A 327 14.51 11.11 11.66
CA LEU A 327 14.53 12.08 10.55
C LEU A 327 15.59 11.73 9.49
N ALA A 328 16.76 11.23 9.89
CA ALA A 328 17.78 10.78 8.96
C ALA A 328 17.32 9.54 8.18
N TYR A 329 16.63 8.61 8.85
CA TYR A 329 16.02 7.46 8.19
C TYR A 329 14.92 7.88 7.22
N ALA A 330 14.03 8.80 7.63
CA ALA A 330 12.94 9.37 6.83
C ALA A 330 13.38 10.50 5.88
N GLY A 331 14.69 10.62 5.59
CA GLY A 331 15.24 11.69 4.78
C GLY A 331 14.74 11.69 3.32
N PRO A 332 15.11 12.69 2.49
CA PRO A 332 14.56 12.88 1.14
C PRO A 332 14.80 11.73 0.15
N ALA A 333 15.81 10.90 0.41
CA ALA A 333 16.10 9.71 -0.39
C ALA A 333 15.23 8.51 0.01
N SER A 334 14.62 8.56 1.19
CA SER A 334 13.69 7.55 1.68
C SER A 334 12.27 7.96 1.32
N ASN A 335 11.48 7.03 0.78
CA ASN A 335 10.05 7.25 0.54
C ASN A 335 9.21 6.97 1.81
N VAL A 336 9.73 7.35 2.98
CA VAL A 336 9.12 7.09 4.29
C VAL A 336 8.43 8.37 4.75
N ARG A 337 7.13 8.29 5.01
CA ARG A 337 6.35 9.41 5.51
C ARG A 337 6.59 9.59 7.01
N LEU A 338 6.65 10.84 7.48
CA LEU A 338 6.81 11.16 8.88
C LEU A 338 5.65 12.01 9.38
N GLU A 339 5.13 11.66 10.55
CA GLU A 339 4.05 12.36 11.23
C GLU A 339 4.35 12.49 12.72
N HIS A 340 3.99 13.62 13.32
CA HIS A 340 4.18 13.86 14.75
C HIS A 340 2.83 13.74 15.47
N ALA A 341 2.85 13.10 16.64
CA ALA A 341 1.70 13.04 17.53
C ALA A 341 2.13 13.40 18.96
N SER A 342 1.31 14.19 19.65
CA SER A 342 1.58 14.53 21.04
C SER A 342 1.17 13.37 21.96
N CYS A 343 2.06 13.02 22.89
CA CYS A 343 1.80 12.08 23.97
C CYS A 343 1.06 12.72 25.17
N ASP A 344 0.71 14.01 25.11
CA ASP A 344 0.18 14.74 26.27
C ASP A 344 -1.14 14.15 26.81
N CYS A 345 -1.94 13.55 25.94
CA CYS A 345 -3.19 12.87 26.31
C CYS A 345 -2.98 11.56 27.10
N PHE A 346 -1.75 11.07 27.18
CA PHE A 346 -1.44 9.72 27.68
C PHE A 346 -0.46 9.70 28.86
N LYS A 347 -0.29 10.82 29.55
CA LYS A 347 0.52 10.90 30.78
C LYS A 347 -0.14 10.08 31.91
N ASP A 348 0.68 9.57 32.81
CA ASP A 348 0.28 8.93 34.09
C ASP A 348 -0.71 7.75 33.99
N GLY A 349 -0.63 6.94 32.92
CA GLY A 349 -1.41 5.70 32.78
C GLY A 349 -2.74 5.87 32.02
N GLY A 350 -3.10 7.09 31.60
CA GLY A 350 -4.32 7.35 30.83
C GLY A 350 -4.41 6.55 29.53
N ALA A 351 -3.27 6.23 28.89
CA ALA A 351 -3.24 5.41 27.67
C ALA A 351 -3.93 4.05 27.85
N ARG A 352 -3.74 3.43 29.01
CA ARG A 352 -4.25 2.10 29.30
C ARG A 352 -5.76 2.16 29.53
N GLU A 353 -6.24 3.13 30.30
CA GLU A 353 -7.67 3.33 30.55
C GLU A 353 -8.42 3.65 29.26
N ASP A 354 -7.89 4.60 28.47
CA ASP A 354 -8.46 4.96 27.17
C ASP A 354 -8.51 3.75 26.24
N LEU A 355 -7.43 2.98 26.16
CA LEU A 355 -7.39 1.81 25.30
C LEU A 355 -8.38 0.74 25.74
N MET A 356 -8.43 0.41 27.03
CA MET A 356 -9.38 -0.56 27.56
C MET A 356 -10.82 -0.13 27.29
N SER A 357 -11.15 1.16 27.45
CA SER A 357 -12.47 1.68 27.13
C SER A 357 -12.83 1.55 25.64
N VAL A 358 -11.85 1.72 24.74
CA VAL A 358 -12.03 1.55 23.29
C VAL A 358 -12.32 0.09 22.97
N TYR A 359 -11.55 -0.85 23.53
CA TYR A 359 -11.80 -2.28 23.33
C TYR A 359 -13.15 -2.71 23.92
N GLU A 360 -13.50 -2.26 25.12
CA GLU A 360 -14.79 -2.57 25.76
C GLU A 360 -15.98 -2.05 24.95
N LYS A 361 -15.97 -0.78 24.57
CA LYS A 361 -17.02 -0.17 23.76
C LYS A 361 -17.20 -0.89 22.41
N MET A 362 -16.08 -1.28 21.78
CA MET A 362 -16.15 -1.97 20.50
C MET A 362 -16.65 -3.41 20.62
N VAL A 363 -16.40 -4.09 21.75
CA VAL A 363 -17.00 -5.39 22.04
C VAL A 363 -18.52 -5.24 22.21
N GLU A 364 -18.98 -4.19 22.90
CA GLU A 364 -20.40 -3.86 23.05
C GLU A 364 -21.08 -3.56 21.70
N ASP A 365 -20.46 -2.74 20.85
CA ASP A 365 -20.99 -2.41 19.52
C ASP A 365 -21.22 -3.69 18.67
N ASN A 366 -20.30 -4.67 18.73
CA ASN A 366 -20.48 -5.95 18.03
C ASN A 366 -21.61 -6.81 18.60
N LEU A 367 -21.83 -6.79 19.91
CA LEU A 367 -22.95 -7.51 20.53
C LEU A 367 -24.29 -6.93 20.07
N THR A 368 -24.38 -5.61 19.88
CA THR A 368 -25.60 -4.96 19.39
C THR A 368 -25.89 -5.23 17.91
N ASP A 369 -24.87 -5.35 17.06
CA ASP A 369 -25.00 -5.75 15.65
C ASP A 369 -25.48 -7.20 15.48
N ASN A 370 -25.18 -8.08 16.46
CA ASN A 370 -25.49 -9.50 16.41
C ASN A 370 -26.88 -9.88 16.98
N VAL A 371 -27.68 -8.92 17.46
CA VAL A 371 -29.04 -9.19 18.00
C VAL A 371 -30.05 -9.64 16.92
N HIS A 372 -29.65 -9.73 15.65
CA HIS A 372 -30.47 -10.29 14.58
C HIS A 372 -30.11 -11.70 14.10
N GLN A 373 -29.17 -12.41 14.73
CA GLN A 373 -28.94 -13.83 14.41
C GLN A 373 -28.86 -14.69 15.68
N LEU A 374 -29.78 -15.65 15.74
CA LEU A 374 -29.96 -16.60 16.83
C LEU A 374 -28.71 -17.45 17.08
N ALA A 375 -28.36 -17.56 18.36
CA ALA A 375 -27.74 -18.69 19.04
C ALA A 375 -26.74 -19.56 18.24
N ASP A 376 -25.46 -19.25 18.38
CA ASP A 376 -24.43 -20.29 18.53
C ASP A 376 -23.23 -19.77 19.35
N ASN A 377 -23.00 -20.42 20.49
CA ASN A 377 -21.96 -20.11 21.47
C ASN A 377 -20.60 -20.67 21.03
N THR A 378 -19.95 -20.06 20.02
CA THR A 378 -18.59 -20.51 19.64
C THR A 378 -17.60 -19.41 19.21
N GLU A 379 -17.95 -18.12 19.25
CA GLU A 379 -17.03 -17.04 18.83
C GLU A 379 -16.46 -16.15 19.96
N GLN A 380 -16.73 -16.44 21.23
CA GLN A 380 -16.19 -15.68 22.36
C GLN A 380 -14.67 -15.86 22.62
N GLY A 381 -13.99 -16.78 21.93
CA GLY A 381 -12.60 -17.15 22.23
C GLY A 381 -11.54 -16.09 21.86
N ASN A 382 -11.69 -15.42 20.72
CA ASN A 382 -10.63 -14.53 20.19
C ASN A 382 -10.65 -13.12 20.82
N SER A 383 -11.82 -12.57 21.15
CA SER A 383 -11.91 -11.22 21.73
C SER A 383 -11.28 -11.14 23.12
N HIS A 384 -11.43 -12.22 23.92
CA HIS A 384 -10.87 -12.30 25.27
C HIS A 384 -9.34 -12.48 25.25
N SER A 385 -8.79 -13.17 24.24
CA SER A 385 -7.32 -13.31 24.12
C SER A 385 -6.64 -11.99 23.76
N LEU A 386 -7.23 -11.20 22.85
CA LEU A 386 -6.67 -9.89 22.47
C LEU A 386 -6.64 -8.90 23.64
N ILE A 387 -7.72 -8.84 24.42
CA ILE A 387 -7.77 -7.99 25.62
C ILE A 387 -6.69 -8.43 26.62
N GLN A 388 -6.45 -9.74 26.76
CA GLN A 388 -5.42 -10.27 27.65
C GLN A 388 -4.00 -9.94 27.18
N GLU A 389 -3.74 -9.97 25.87
CA GLU A 389 -2.45 -9.55 25.30
C GLU A 389 -2.22 -8.05 25.51
N VAL A 390 -3.22 -7.22 25.22
CA VAL A 390 -3.17 -5.78 25.47
C VAL A 390 -2.96 -5.46 26.95
N LYS A 391 -3.57 -6.25 27.84
CA LYS A 391 -3.37 -6.12 29.28
C LYS A 391 -1.93 -6.40 29.70
N ASN A 392 -1.24 -7.31 29.02
CA ASN A 392 0.13 -7.72 29.34
C ASN A 392 1.20 -6.89 28.61
N MET A 393 0.80 -5.98 27.72
CA MET A 393 1.74 -5.12 26.98
C MET A 393 2.49 -4.16 27.93
N PRO A 394 3.79 -3.88 27.67
CA PRO A 394 4.55 -2.85 28.38
C PRO A 394 3.96 -1.45 28.20
N ASP A 395 4.15 -0.56 29.19
CA ASP A 395 3.49 0.74 29.24
C ASP A 395 3.84 1.66 28.06
N LEU A 396 5.11 1.70 27.61
CA LEU A 396 5.51 2.56 26.48
C LEU A 396 5.01 2.01 25.14
N ALA A 397 4.96 0.68 25.01
CA ALA A 397 4.35 0.03 23.85
C ALA A 397 2.83 0.30 23.81
N LEU A 398 2.16 0.24 24.97
CA LEU A 398 0.76 0.61 25.13
C LEU A 398 0.48 2.06 24.71
N GLN A 399 1.34 2.99 25.11
CA GLN A 399 1.26 4.39 24.71
C GLN A 399 1.44 4.57 23.19
N ALA A 400 2.40 3.88 22.59
CA ALA A 400 2.60 3.88 21.15
C ALA A 400 1.38 3.30 20.40
N LEU A 401 0.79 2.22 20.90
CA LEU A 401 -0.43 1.63 20.33
C LEU A 401 -1.62 2.60 20.41
N ALA A 402 -1.80 3.29 21.53
CA ALA A 402 -2.87 4.28 21.70
C ALA A 402 -2.74 5.43 20.69
N LEU A 403 -1.52 5.91 20.43
CA LEU A 403 -1.25 6.92 19.40
C LEU A 403 -1.59 6.40 17.99
N ILE A 404 -1.22 5.15 17.66
CA ILE A 404 -1.58 4.53 16.39
C ILE A 404 -3.10 4.47 16.24
N ILE A 405 -3.84 4.06 17.27
CA ILE A 405 -5.31 4.00 17.22
C ILE A 405 -5.90 5.39 17.00
N CYS A 406 -5.42 6.41 17.71
CA CYS A 406 -5.87 7.79 17.48
C CYS A 406 -5.57 8.29 16.06
N HIS A 407 -4.42 7.90 15.50
CA HIS A 407 -4.07 8.20 14.12
C HIS A 407 -5.00 7.46 13.14
N LEU A 408 -5.20 6.16 13.31
CA LEU A 408 -6.04 5.33 12.43
C LEU A 408 -7.53 5.68 12.48
N LYS A 409 -8.03 6.24 13.59
CA LYS A 409 -9.40 6.80 13.67
C LYS A 409 -9.69 7.84 12.58
N GLN A 410 -8.68 8.61 12.16
CA GLN A 410 -8.84 9.60 11.08
C GLN A 410 -9.07 8.95 9.71
N PHE A 411 -8.66 7.69 9.56
CA PHE A 411 -8.77 6.90 8.34
C PHE A 411 -9.94 5.91 8.37
N GLY A 412 -10.57 5.70 9.53
CA GLY A 412 -11.62 4.69 9.73
C GLY A 412 -11.08 3.26 9.89
N PHE A 413 -9.81 3.11 10.25
CA PHE A 413 -9.14 1.80 10.39
C PHE A 413 -8.95 1.37 11.85
N GLU A 414 -9.58 2.03 12.82
CA GLU A 414 -9.45 1.71 14.25
C GLU A 414 -9.94 0.30 14.60
N ARG A 415 -10.90 -0.22 13.82
CA ARG A 415 -11.44 -1.58 13.99
C ARG A 415 -10.40 -2.66 13.68
N ILE A 416 -9.37 -2.35 12.89
CA ILE A 416 -8.32 -3.29 12.49
C ILE A 416 -7.59 -3.85 13.70
N LEU A 417 -7.29 -2.95 14.64
CA LEU A 417 -6.57 -3.28 15.86
C LEU A 417 -7.45 -3.99 16.90
N CYS A 418 -8.77 -4.00 16.71
CA CYS A 418 -9.72 -4.54 17.66
C CYS A 418 -10.28 -5.93 17.26
N PHE A 419 -10.36 -6.25 15.97
CA PHE A 419 -11.05 -7.46 15.47
C PHE A 419 -10.26 -8.19 14.38
N GLY A 420 -9.06 -8.69 14.67
CA GLY A 420 -8.26 -9.40 13.66
C GLY A 420 -6.78 -9.07 13.69
N ALA A 421 -6.35 -8.23 14.63
CA ALA A 421 -4.94 -8.01 14.87
C ALA A 421 -4.26 -9.27 15.40
N SER A 422 -3.11 -9.60 14.83
CA SER A 422 -2.20 -10.62 15.33
C SER A 422 -1.05 -9.93 16.05
N PHE A 423 -0.99 -10.06 17.38
CA PHE A 423 0.04 -9.42 18.18
C PHE A 423 1.27 -10.31 18.31
N SER A 424 2.45 -9.74 18.10
CA SER A 424 3.74 -10.40 18.27
C SER A 424 4.77 -9.47 18.92
N THR A 425 5.68 -10.05 19.70
CA THR A 425 6.74 -9.29 20.36
C THR A 425 7.97 -9.17 19.46
N LEU A 426 8.63 -8.00 19.45
CA LEU A 426 9.84 -7.74 18.65
C LEU A 426 11.05 -8.64 18.94
N SER A 427 11.13 -9.16 20.16
CA SER A 427 12.28 -9.95 20.62
C SER A 427 11.79 -11.30 21.11
N SER A 428 12.23 -12.36 20.44
CA SER A 428 12.06 -13.75 20.86
C SER A 428 13.40 -14.35 21.24
N SER A 429 13.47 -15.07 22.36
CA SER A 429 14.68 -15.79 22.80
C SER A 429 15.09 -16.93 21.84
N LEU A 430 14.21 -17.29 20.91
CA LEU A 430 14.40 -18.36 19.95
C LEU A 430 15.08 -17.90 18.65
N GLU A 431 15.31 -16.59 18.51
CA GLU A 431 15.76 -15.96 17.28
C GLU A 431 17.11 -15.27 17.47
N MET A 432 17.90 -15.25 16.39
CA MET A 432 19.19 -14.57 16.34
C MET A 432 18.97 -13.07 16.22
N ASN A 433 19.53 -12.31 17.16
CA ASN A 433 19.51 -10.85 17.10
C ASN A 433 20.55 -10.33 16.10
N LEU A 434 20.06 -9.79 14.98
CA LEU A 434 20.87 -9.06 13.99
C LEU A 434 20.88 -7.56 14.34
N SER A 435 22.08 -6.99 14.47
CA SER A 435 22.26 -5.55 14.67
C SER A 435 22.00 -4.75 13.39
N ALA A 436 21.75 -3.45 13.52
CA ALA A 436 21.60 -2.53 12.38
C ALA A 436 22.78 -2.63 11.39
N TYR A 437 24.00 -2.64 11.95
CA TYR A 437 25.23 -2.78 11.17
C TYR A 437 25.29 -4.11 10.41
N ALA A 438 24.92 -5.22 11.05
CA ALA A 438 24.90 -6.53 10.39
C ALA A 438 23.85 -6.59 9.26
N LEU A 439 22.65 -6.05 9.50
CA LEU A 439 21.57 -6.00 8.49
C LEU A 439 21.99 -5.22 7.23
N GLN A 440 22.73 -4.12 7.41
CA GLN A 440 23.21 -3.29 6.30
C GLN A 440 24.43 -3.89 5.61
N GLN A 441 25.49 -4.24 6.34
CA GLN A 441 26.76 -4.69 5.76
C GLN A 441 26.68 -6.05 5.09
N LEU A 442 25.78 -6.92 5.56
CA LEU A 442 25.49 -8.20 4.92
C LEU A 442 24.42 -8.06 3.82
N GLU A 443 23.96 -6.84 3.52
CA GLU A 443 22.94 -6.52 2.52
C GLU A 443 21.72 -7.44 2.64
N VAL A 444 21.22 -7.62 3.88
CA VAL A 444 20.22 -8.65 4.19
C VAL A 444 18.89 -8.37 3.47
N LEU A 445 18.44 -7.12 3.52
CA LEU A 445 17.17 -6.68 2.92
C LEU A 445 17.38 -5.87 1.64
N ARG A 446 18.34 -4.95 1.66
CA ARG A 446 18.62 -4.01 0.58
C ARG A 446 20.12 -3.93 0.37
N ASN A 447 20.53 -3.68 -0.86
CA ASN A 447 21.93 -3.41 -1.16
C ASN A 447 22.34 -2.00 -0.69
N ILE A 448 23.63 -1.76 -0.53
CA ILE A 448 24.21 -0.47 -0.14
C ILE A 448 24.40 0.46 -1.36
N SER A 449 24.46 -0.10 -2.57
CA SER A 449 24.83 0.63 -3.78
C SER A 449 23.76 1.61 -4.28
N ASP A 450 22.52 1.13 -4.41
CA ASP A 450 21.35 1.91 -4.86
C ASP A 450 20.15 1.82 -3.92
N GLY A 451 20.25 1.05 -2.83
CA GLY A 451 19.18 0.87 -1.84
C GLY A 451 18.03 -0.02 -2.31
N SER A 452 18.15 -0.66 -3.47
CA SER A 452 17.15 -1.61 -3.96
C SER A 452 17.28 -2.97 -3.29
N GLU A 453 16.22 -3.77 -3.38
CA GLU A 453 16.26 -5.19 -2.98
C GLU A 453 17.07 -6.04 -3.97
N SER A 454 17.35 -5.54 -5.17
CA SER A 454 18.12 -6.29 -6.17
C SER A 454 19.57 -6.43 -5.71
N GLY A 455 20.08 -7.66 -5.67
CA GLY A 455 21.44 -7.94 -5.17
C GLY A 455 21.54 -8.07 -3.65
N SER A 456 20.44 -7.91 -2.89
CA SER A 456 20.39 -8.24 -1.46
C SER A 456 20.18 -9.74 -1.24
N LEU A 457 20.41 -10.23 -0.01
CA LEU A 457 20.11 -11.63 0.35
C LEU A 457 18.63 -11.95 0.13
N LEU A 458 17.72 -11.06 0.55
CA LEU A 458 16.30 -11.20 0.29
C LEU A 458 16.00 -11.28 -1.22
N GLY A 459 16.57 -10.39 -2.02
CA GLY A 459 16.36 -10.38 -3.47
C GLY A 459 16.86 -11.65 -4.16
N ILE A 460 17.93 -12.26 -3.65
CA ILE A 460 18.47 -13.53 -4.15
C ILE A 460 17.61 -14.73 -3.73
N MET A 461 17.14 -14.74 -2.47
CA MET A 461 16.39 -15.88 -1.91
C MET A 461 14.90 -15.88 -2.27
N ASN A 462 14.33 -14.72 -2.63
CA ASN A 462 12.89 -14.58 -2.83
C ASN A 462 12.40 -15.17 -4.16
N HIS A 463 12.13 -16.47 -4.13
CA HIS A 463 11.43 -17.21 -5.19
C HIS A 463 9.99 -17.57 -4.79
N THR A 464 9.40 -16.80 -3.88
CA THR A 464 8.03 -17.03 -3.43
C THR A 464 7.05 -16.67 -4.54
N LEU A 465 5.95 -17.42 -4.61
CA LEU A 465 4.91 -17.21 -5.62
C LEU A 465 3.77 -16.33 -5.10
N THR A 466 3.72 -16.06 -3.79
CA THR A 466 2.64 -15.33 -3.13
C THR A 466 3.18 -14.16 -2.32
N SER A 467 2.39 -13.09 -2.21
CA SER A 467 2.74 -11.90 -1.41
C SER A 467 2.97 -12.24 0.07
N TYR A 468 2.09 -13.05 0.66
CA TYR A 468 2.23 -13.52 2.04
C TYR A 468 3.45 -14.42 2.24
N GLY A 469 3.81 -15.24 1.24
CA GLY A 469 5.03 -16.03 1.25
C GLY A 469 6.28 -15.14 1.24
N SER A 470 6.28 -14.10 0.41
CA SER A 470 7.35 -13.09 0.35
C SER A 470 7.53 -12.39 1.72
N ARG A 471 6.42 -11.99 2.36
CA ARG A 471 6.46 -11.39 3.71
C ARG A 471 7.01 -12.36 4.75
N LEU A 472 6.58 -13.63 4.73
CA LEU A 472 7.06 -14.66 5.65
C LEU A 472 8.57 -14.91 5.46
N LEU A 473 9.05 -14.97 4.21
CA LEU A 473 10.47 -15.14 3.92
C LEU A 473 11.29 -13.95 4.44
N ARG A 474 10.82 -12.72 4.23
CA ARG A 474 11.44 -11.51 4.79
C ARG A 474 11.55 -11.59 6.31
N HIS A 475 10.50 -12.05 6.99
CA HIS A 475 10.51 -12.29 8.43
C HIS A 475 11.54 -13.35 8.83
N TRP A 476 11.59 -14.51 8.15
CA TRP A 476 12.56 -15.58 8.45
C TRP A 476 14.02 -15.18 8.24
N ILE A 477 14.31 -14.37 7.22
CA ILE A 477 15.66 -13.90 6.94
C ILE A 477 16.11 -12.88 8.00
N THR A 478 15.19 -12.06 8.50
CA THR A 478 15.48 -11.06 9.55
C THR A 478 15.46 -11.60 10.97
N HIS A 479 14.88 -12.79 11.17
CA HIS A 479 14.81 -13.50 12.44
C HIS A 479 15.26 -14.96 12.30
N PRO A 480 16.56 -15.21 12.03
CA PRO A 480 17.06 -16.59 11.92
C PRO A 480 16.84 -17.35 13.22
N LEU A 481 16.47 -18.63 13.14
CA LEU A 481 16.24 -19.46 14.32
C LEU A 481 17.55 -19.87 14.99
N CYS A 482 17.55 -19.95 16.32
CA CYS A 482 18.66 -20.47 17.12
C CYS A 482 18.45 -21.91 17.61
N ASP A 483 17.21 -22.40 17.62
CA ASP A 483 16.92 -23.78 18.04
C ASP A 483 17.27 -24.80 16.96
N ARG A 484 18.21 -25.68 17.28
CA ARG A 484 18.65 -26.78 16.42
C ARG A 484 17.49 -27.64 15.92
N LYS A 485 16.48 -27.93 16.75
CA LYS A 485 15.36 -28.81 16.33
C LYS A 485 14.53 -28.14 15.24
N MET A 486 14.19 -26.87 15.43
CA MET A 486 13.43 -26.09 14.46
C MET A 486 14.21 -25.84 13.17
N ILE A 487 15.53 -25.62 13.26
CA ILE A 487 16.41 -25.52 12.09
C ILE A 487 16.44 -26.84 11.32
N SER A 488 16.63 -27.97 12.01
CA SER A 488 16.66 -29.30 11.38
C SER A 488 15.33 -29.61 10.69
N ALA A 489 14.20 -29.30 11.33
CA ALA A 489 12.89 -29.48 10.73
C ALA A 489 12.69 -28.67 9.43
N ARG A 490 13.23 -27.44 9.33
CA ARG A 490 13.21 -26.67 8.08
C ARG A 490 14.09 -27.31 7.01
N LEU A 491 15.28 -27.82 7.36
CA LEU A 491 16.18 -28.51 6.43
C LEU A 491 15.58 -29.82 5.91
N ASP A 492 14.93 -30.58 6.79
CA ASP A 492 14.23 -31.82 6.43
C ASP A 492 13.12 -31.51 5.42
N ALA A 493 12.29 -30.48 5.67
CA ALA A 493 11.25 -30.06 4.75
C ALA A 493 11.79 -29.61 3.38
N VAL A 494 12.90 -28.86 3.35
CA VAL A 494 13.56 -28.47 2.09
C VAL A 494 14.06 -29.69 1.33
N SER A 495 14.66 -30.65 2.03
CA SER A 495 15.17 -31.89 1.43
C SER A 495 14.05 -32.75 0.85
N GLU A 496 12.92 -32.86 1.55
CA GLU A 496 11.73 -33.59 1.08
C GLU A 496 11.14 -32.97 -0.20
N ILE A 497 11.03 -31.64 -0.25
CA ILE A 497 10.56 -30.92 -1.44
C ILE A 497 11.55 -31.11 -2.61
N ALA A 498 12.85 -31.01 -2.34
CA ALA A 498 13.89 -31.18 -3.37
C ALA A 498 13.88 -32.60 -3.97
N LEU A 499 13.73 -33.63 -3.14
CA LEU A 499 13.62 -35.03 -3.60
C LEU A 499 12.35 -35.25 -4.43
N SER A 500 11.24 -34.63 -4.03
CA SER A 500 9.97 -34.71 -4.74
C SER A 500 9.99 -33.99 -6.09
N MET A 501 10.74 -32.89 -6.22
CA MET A 501 10.86 -32.07 -7.45
C MET A 501 12.01 -32.50 -8.37
N GLY A 502 13.10 -33.04 -7.82
CA GLY A 502 14.33 -33.41 -8.53
C GLY A 502 14.21 -34.65 -9.43
N SER A 503 13.17 -35.45 -9.25
CA SER A 503 12.93 -36.70 -9.99
C SER A 503 12.56 -36.50 -11.48
N TYR A 504 12.51 -35.27 -12.00
CA TYR A 504 12.13 -35.02 -13.39
C TYR A 504 13.32 -35.01 -14.38
N LYS A 505 14.55 -34.72 -13.93
CA LYS A 505 15.72 -34.61 -14.84
C LYS A 505 16.55 -35.89 -14.95
N ASP A 506 16.65 -36.69 -13.90
CA ASP A 506 17.45 -37.94 -13.93
C ASP A 506 16.68 -39.14 -14.50
N PHE A 507 15.34 -39.07 -14.55
CA PHE A 507 14.51 -40.19 -15.00
C PHE A 507 14.34 -40.27 -16.52
N GLN A 508 14.61 -39.19 -17.28
CA GLN A 508 14.55 -39.25 -18.74
C GLN A 508 15.72 -40.06 -19.34
N SER A 509 16.79 -40.28 -18.57
CA SER A 509 17.90 -41.19 -18.91
C SER A 509 17.72 -42.63 -18.44
N ILE A 510 16.84 -42.90 -17.47
CA ILE A 510 16.68 -44.25 -16.87
C ILE A 510 15.50 -45.03 -17.49
N VAL A 511 14.51 -44.33 -18.06
CA VAL A 511 13.36 -44.98 -18.75
C VAL A 511 13.77 -45.74 -20.01
N GLU A 512 14.99 -45.56 -20.55
CA GLU A 512 15.48 -46.40 -21.65
C GLU A 512 16.07 -47.76 -21.20
N ILE A 513 16.26 -48.03 -19.90
CA ILE A 513 17.06 -49.21 -19.47
C ILE A 513 16.34 -50.20 -18.53
N ALA A 514 15.28 -49.84 -17.81
CA ALA A 514 14.64 -50.80 -16.89
C ALA A 514 13.13 -50.93 -17.14
N GLY A 515 12.73 -52.04 -17.76
CA GLY A 515 11.39 -52.58 -17.62
C GLY A 515 11.20 -53.13 -16.21
N GLU A 516 9.98 -52.97 -15.69
CA GLU A 516 9.48 -53.48 -14.40
C GLU A 516 9.91 -52.70 -13.14
N ASP A 517 9.49 -51.43 -13.05
CA ASP A 517 9.11 -50.78 -11.77
C ASP A 517 8.15 -49.60 -12.06
N SER A 518 6.91 -49.92 -12.48
CA SER A 518 5.97 -48.93 -13.02
C SER A 518 5.14 -48.18 -11.98
N ASP A 519 5.03 -48.66 -10.73
CA ASP A 519 4.10 -48.07 -9.74
C ASP A 519 4.71 -46.89 -8.96
N VAL A 520 5.94 -47.02 -8.47
CA VAL A 520 6.62 -45.94 -7.72
C VAL A 520 6.90 -44.74 -8.64
N THR A 521 7.28 -45.02 -9.88
CA THR A 521 7.61 -44.03 -10.92
C THR A 521 6.38 -43.25 -11.38
N THR A 522 5.20 -43.88 -11.42
CA THR A 522 3.93 -43.22 -11.77
C THR A 522 3.46 -42.30 -10.63
N MET A 523 3.52 -42.75 -9.38
CA MET A 523 3.11 -41.98 -8.20
C MET A 523 3.94 -40.70 -7.99
N GLN A 524 5.26 -40.76 -8.18
CA GLN A 524 6.13 -39.59 -7.99
C GLN A 524 5.92 -38.52 -9.08
N THR A 525 5.57 -38.95 -10.30
CA THR A 525 5.24 -38.06 -11.42
C THR A 525 3.88 -37.36 -11.20
N GLU A 526 2.90 -38.07 -10.64
CA GLU A 526 1.59 -37.50 -10.27
C GLU A 526 1.70 -36.46 -9.15
N PHE A 527 2.51 -36.73 -8.12
CA PHE A 527 2.73 -35.79 -7.02
C PHE A 527 3.40 -34.50 -7.47
N SER A 528 4.44 -34.59 -8.33
CA SER A 528 5.11 -33.40 -8.89
C SER A 528 4.15 -32.54 -9.73
N CYS A 529 3.33 -33.17 -10.57
CA CYS A 529 2.29 -32.48 -11.35
C CYS A 529 1.25 -31.81 -10.45
N LEU A 530 0.80 -32.49 -9.39
CA LEU A 530 -0.16 -31.95 -8.42
C LEU A 530 0.44 -30.77 -7.65
N LEU A 531 1.68 -30.89 -7.17
CA LEU A 531 2.39 -29.84 -6.44
C LEU A 531 2.61 -28.60 -7.34
N SER A 532 3.06 -28.81 -8.58
CA SER A 532 3.21 -27.73 -9.57
C SER A 532 1.88 -27.02 -9.87
N SER A 533 0.79 -27.79 -10.00
CA SER A 533 -0.55 -27.25 -10.21
C SER A 533 -1.04 -26.42 -9.02
N VAL A 534 -0.84 -26.92 -7.79
CA VAL A 534 -1.17 -26.19 -6.55
C VAL A 534 -0.33 -24.92 -6.43
N LEU A 535 0.98 -24.98 -6.69
CA LEU A 535 1.86 -23.82 -6.64
C LEU A 535 1.49 -22.77 -7.70
N THR A 536 1.14 -23.21 -8.91
CA THR A 536 0.67 -22.31 -9.99
C THR A 536 -0.66 -21.66 -9.62
N PHE A 537 -1.56 -22.39 -8.95
CA PHE A 537 -2.82 -21.85 -8.48
C PHE A 537 -2.61 -20.84 -7.34
N LEU A 538 -1.81 -21.20 -6.33
CA LEU A 538 -1.47 -20.31 -5.22
C LEU A 538 -0.77 -19.05 -5.71
N GLY A 539 0.12 -19.16 -6.70
CA GLY A 539 0.77 -18.00 -7.31
C GLY A 539 -0.17 -17.06 -8.08
N ARG A 540 -1.40 -17.50 -8.35
CA ARG A 540 -2.48 -16.66 -8.92
C ARG A 540 -3.55 -16.30 -7.90
N SER A 541 -3.43 -16.80 -6.68
CA SER A 541 -4.39 -16.49 -5.61
C SER A 541 -4.13 -15.07 -5.10
N PRO A 542 -5.20 -14.32 -4.76
CA PRO A 542 -5.05 -13.01 -4.16
C PRO A 542 -4.41 -13.13 -2.78
N ASP A 543 -3.98 -12.01 -2.22
CA ASP A 543 -3.42 -11.97 -0.88
C ASP A 543 -4.44 -12.42 0.19
N ILE A 544 -4.37 -13.70 0.58
CA ILE A 544 -5.33 -14.33 1.49
C ILE A 544 -5.30 -13.67 2.87
N GLN A 545 -4.12 -13.30 3.39
CA GLN A 545 -4.01 -12.65 4.68
C GLN A 545 -4.75 -11.31 4.65
N ARG A 546 -4.49 -10.48 3.63
CA ARG A 546 -5.20 -9.20 3.46
C ARG A 546 -6.69 -9.41 3.27
N GLY A 547 -7.08 -10.40 2.45
CA GLY A 547 -8.48 -10.72 2.19
C GLY A 547 -9.24 -11.09 3.46
N ILE A 548 -8.66 -11.95 4.30
CA ILE A 548 -9.23 -12.33 5.60
C ILE A 548 -9.38 -11.11 6.52
N THR A 549 -8.34 -10.30 6.65
CA THR A 549 -8.37 -9.08 7.47
C THR A 549 -9.49 -8.14 7.00
N ARG A 550 -9.58 -7.88 5.69
CA ARG A 550 -10.66 -7.05 5.12
C ARG A 550 -12.05 -7.65 5.37
N ILE A 551 -12.21 -8.98 5.35
CA ILE A 551 -13.49 -9.64 5.66
C ILE A 551 -13.88 -9.37 7.12
N PHE A 552 -12.97 -9.56 8.06
CA PHE A 552 -13.22 -9.30 9.48
C PHE A 552 -13.58 -7.84 9.74
N HIS A 553 -13.00 -6.90 8.98
CA HIS A 553 -13.27 -5.47 9.12
C HIS A 553 -14.41 -4.95 8.26
N ARG A 554 -15.10 -5.83 7.53
CA ARG A 554 -16.21 -5.48 6.61
C ARG A 554 -15.81 -4.49 5.51
N THR A 555 -14.51 -4.48 5.16
CA THR A 555 -13.92 -3.67 4.09
C THR A 555 -13.63 -4.50 2.84
N ALA A 556 -13.93 -5.80 2.85
CA ALA A 556 -13.76 -6.67 1.70
C ALA A 556 -14.85 -6.45 0.64
N THR A 557 -14.44 -6.39 -0.61
CA THR A 557 -15.35 -6.46 -1.75
C THR A 557 -15.97 -7.87 -1.87
N PRO A 558 -17.17 -8.03 -2.45
CA PRO A 558 -17.77 -9.35 -2.64
C PRO A 558 -16.88 -10.35 -3.41
N THR A 559 -16.06 -9.85 -4.34
CA THR A 559 -15.07 -10.63 -5.08
C THR A 559 -13.92 -11.11 -4.21
N GLU A 560 -13.43 -10.28 -3.29
CA GLU A 560 -12.39 -10.65 -2.33
C GLU A 560 -12.90 -11.69 -1.33
N VAL A 561 -14.16 -11.58 -0.88
CA VAL A 561 -14.77 -12.58 0.01
C VAL A 561 -14.75 -13.96 -0.64
N LEU A 562 -15.22 -14.06 -1.88
CA LEU A 562 -15.30 -15.33 -2.61
C LEU A 562 -13.91 -15.90 -2.89
N SER A 563 -12.98 -15.07 -3.35
CA SER A 563 -11.63 -15.50 -3.71
C SER A 563 -10.79 -15.89 -2.49
N SER A 564 -10.90 -15.16 -1.38
CA SER A 564 -10.22 -15.49 -0.12
C SER A 564 -10.78 -16.78 0.49
N SER A 565 -12.11 -16.94 0.49
CA SER A 565 -12.76 -18.16 1.01
C SER A 565 -12.38 -19.40 0.19
N LEU A 566 -12.35 -19.29 -1.15
CA LEU A 566 -11.91 -20.38 -2.03
C LEU A 566 -10.43 -20.72 -1.81
N SER A 567 -9.58 -19.71 -1.67
CA SER A 567 -8.14 -19.90 -1.44
C SER A 567 -7.84 -20.51 -0.08
N LEU A 568 -8.61 -20.12 0.96
CA LEU A 568 -8.54 -20.72 2.29
C LEU A 568 -8.96 -22.20 2.26
N LEU A 569 -10.07 -22.53 1.57
CA LEU A 569 -10.51 -23.92 1.40
C LEU A 569 -9.42 -24.77 0.73
N LEU A 570 -8.73 -24.23 -0.27
CA LEU A 570 -7.61 -24.88 -0.94
C LEU A 570 -6.37 -25.03 -0.02
N CYS A 571 -6.10 -24.05 0.85
CA CYS A 571 -5.06 -24.16 1.88
C CYS A 571 -5.40 -25.24 2.93
N MET A 572 -6.66 -25.34 3.35
CA MET A 572 -7.12 -26.39 4.25
C MET A 572 -7.04 -27.78 3.61
N LEU A 573 -7.38 -27.87 2.32
CA LEU A 573 -7.16 -29.09 1.52
C LEU A 573 -5.66 -29.42 1.43
N ARG A 574 -4.77 -28.42 1.34
CA ARG A 574 -3.32 -28.63 1.40
C ARG A 574 -2.88 -29.20 2.75
N GLU A 575 -3.33 -28.68 3.88
CA GLU A 575 -2.97 -29.27 5.19
C GLU A 575 -3.48 -30.71 5.30
N ALA A 576 -4.69 -30.99 4.83
CA ALA A 576 -5.23 -32.33 4.80
C ALA A 576 -4.42 -33.27 3.90
N ILE A 577 -4.03 -32.80 2.70
CA ILE A 577 -3.23 -33.59 1.74
C ILE A 577 -1.81 -33.79 2.29
N ILE A 578 -1.13 -32.75 2.78
CA ILE A 578 0.22 -32.86 3.35
C ILE A 578 0.18 -33.79 4.56
N THR A 579 -0.76 -33.61 5.49
CA THR A 579 -0.85 -34.48 6.67
C THR A 579 -1.13 -35.93 6.30
N GLN A 580 -1.96 -36.18 5.29
CA GLN A 580 -2.20 -37.53 4.78
C GLN A 580 -0.97 -38.10 4.06
N VAL A 581 -0.28 -37.31 3.24
CA VAL A 581 0.94 -37.73 2.52
C VAL A 581 2.09 -37.99 3.49
N THR A 582 2.30 -37.15 4.52
CA THR A 582 3.32 -37.34 5.56
C THR A 582 2.99 -38.54 6.45
N ARG A 583 1.71 -38.81 6.72
CA ARG A 583 1.28 -40.06 7.39
C ARG A 583 1.48 -41.28 6.51
N PHE A 584 1.22 -41.17 5.21
CA PHE A 584 1.35 -42.26 4.25
C PHE A 584 2.83 -42.62 3.99
N THR A 585 3.70 -41.63 3.86
CA THR A 585 5.17 -41.83 3.77
C THR A 585 5.75 -42.38 5.08
N ARG A 586 5.32 -41.90 6.25
CA ARG A 586 5.73 -42.49 7.54
C ARG A 586 5.24 -43.93 7.73
N PHE A 587 4.05 -44.26 7.21
CA PHE A 587 3.52 -45.62 7.25
C PHE A 587 4.34 -46.57 6.36
N PHE A 588 4.75 -46.12 5.17
CA PHE A 588 5.59 -46.90 4.25
C PHE A 588 7.05 -47.00 4.67
N LEU A 589 7.62 -45.96 5.30
CA LEU A 589 9.00 -45.97 5.83
C LEU A 589 9.13 -46.75 7.16
N SER A 590 8.01 -47.19 7.75
CA SER A 590 7.98 -48.03 8.95
C SER A 590 7.78 -49.52 8.64
N PHE A 591 7.68 -49.89 7.36
CA PHE A 591 7.81 -51.24 6.82
C PHE A 591 9.14 -51.36 6.09
#